data_AF-A0A5D0G956-F1
#
_entry.id   AF-A0A5D0G956-F1
#
_cell.length_a   1.000
_cell.length_b   1.000
_cell.length_c   1.000
_cell.angle_alpha   90.00
_cell.angle_beta   90.00
_cell.angle_gamma   90.00
#
_symmetry.space_group_name_H-M   'P 1'
#
loop_
_entity.id
_entity.type
_entity.pdbx_description
1 polymer ?
#
loop_
_entity_poly.entity_id
_entity_poly.type
_entity_poly.pdbx_seq_one_letter_code
_entity_poly.pdbx_strand_id
1 'polypeptide(L)'
;MAHAHKLEILRGLVKFKSNTQKIWGVLILLTIVTTVEVVLGIYKPEVLMGHIIGMKILNWIFIILTIVKAYYITWDFMHMRDETAALRRMVVWTAIFLICYLIFILLQEGGYIESVYSNGYIKRDF
;
A
#
# COMPACT_ATOMS: atom_id res chain seq x y z
N MET A 1 32.59 -11.73 4.96
CA MET A 1 31.89 -12.90 4.39
C MET A 1 31.05 -12.40 3.23
N ALA A 2 31.20 -12.99 2.03
CA ALA A 2 30.54 -12.53 0.81
C ALA A 2 29.02 -12.68 0.92
N HIS A 3 28.29 -11.58 1.04
CA HIS A 3 26.84 -11.57 0.99
C HIS A 3 26.40 -11.89 -0.44
N ALA A 4 25.91 -13.11 -0.65
CA ALA A 4 25.30 -13.53 -1.90
C ALA A 4 24.11 -12.61 -2.22
N HIS A 5 24.28 -11.78 -3.25
CA HIS A 5 23.28 -10.86 -3.78
C HIS A 5 22.08 -11.69 -4.31
N LYS A 6 21.05 -11.89 -3.48
CA LYS A 6 19.94 -12.80 -3.80
C LYS A 6 19.03 -12.19 -4.88
N LEU A 7 19.34 -12.46 -6.15
CA LEU A 7 18.62 -12.01 -7.35
C LEU A 7 17.31 -12.78 -7.58
N GLU A 8 16.46 -12.88 -6.57
CA GLU A 8 15.21 -13.65 -6.62
C GLU A 8 13.97 -12.75 -6.50
N ILE A 9 12.94 -13.04 -7.29
CA ILE A 9 11.56 -12.54 -7.16
C ILE A 9 10.64 -13.75 -6.87
N LEU A 10 9.46 -13.52 -6.26
CA LEU A 10 8.45 -14.56 -5.96
C LEU A 10 9.02 -15.75 -5.15
N ARG A 11 9.64 -15.48 -3.99
CA ARG A 11 10.23 -16.52 -3.13
C ARG A 11 11.26 -17.45 -3.83
N GLY A 12 11.87 -17.01 -4.93
CA GLY A 12 12.93 -17.79 -5.62
C GLY A 12 12.53 -18.41 -6.96
N LEU A 13 11.29 -18.19 -7.42
CA LEU A 13 10.79 -18.72 -8.70
C LEU A 13 11.48 -18.10 -9.91
N VAL A 14 11.88 -16.83 -9.84
CA VAL A 14 12.59 -16.16 -10.93
C VAL A 14 13.94 -15.68 -10.44
N LYS A 15 15.01 -16.30 -10.96
CA LYS A 15 16.41 -15.94 -10.71
C LYS A 15 16.92 -15.06 -11.83
N PHE A 16 17.47 -13.90 -11.51
CA PHE A 16 17.99 -12.95 -12.48
C PHE A 16 19.51 -13.03 -12.56
N LYS A 17 20.04 -12.89 -13.77
CA LYS A 17 21.49 -12.87 -14.02
C LYS A 17 22.12 -11.51 -13.67
N SER A 18 21.34 -10.44 -13.69
CA SER A 18 21.79 -9.07 -13.40
C SER A 18 20.73 -8.23 -12.69
N ASN A 19 21.18 -7.16 -12.01
CA ASN A 19 20.31 -6.19 -11.35
C ASN A 19 19.38 -5.47 -12.35
N THR A 20 19.90 -5.13 -13.53
CA THR A 20 19.10 -4.50 -14.60
C THR A 20 17.97 -5.41 -15.08
N GLN A 21 18.23 -6.71 -15.23
CA GLN A 21 17.21 -7.68 -15.65
C GLN A 21 16.14 -7.88 -14.57
N LYS A 22 16.55 -7.84 -13.30
CA LYS A 22 15.63 -7.89 -12.15
C LYS A 22 14.71 -6.67 -12.13
N ILE A 23 15.25 -5.46 -12.29
CA ILE A 23 14.47 -4.21 -12.34
C ILE A 23 13.42 -4.28 -13.47
N TRP A 24 13.83 -4.72 -14.67
CA TRP A 24 12.91 -4.91 -15.80
C TRP A 24 11.82 -5.95 -15.50
N GLY A 25 12.15 -7.04 -14.82
CA GLY A 25 11.18 -8.05 -14.40
C GLY A 25 10.16 -7.51 -13.39
N VAL A 26 10.60 -6.75 -12.40
CA VAL A 26 9.72 -6.09 -11.41
C VAL A 26 8.84 -5.04 -12.08
N LEU A 27 9.40 -4.26 -12.99
CA LEU A 27 8.66 -3.23 -13.73
C LEU A 27 7.50 -3.86 -14.49
N ILE A 28 7.74 -4.92 -15.27
CA ILE A 28 6.68 -5.61 -16.02
C ILE A 28 5.61 -6.16 -15.07
N LEU A 29 6.01 -6.79 -13.97
CA LEU A 29 5.07 -7.31 -12.96
C LEU A 29 4.18 -6.18 -12.42
N LEU A 30 4.78 -5.05 -12.04
CA LEU A 30 4.06 -3.89 -11.50
C LEU A 30 3.15 -3.25 -12.53
N THR A 31 3.56 -3.17 -13.80
CA THR A 31 2.70 -2.71 -14.89
C THR A 31 1.47 -3.61 -15.02
N ILE A 32 1.65 -4.93 -15.05
CA ILE A 32 0.54 -5.88 -15.16
C ILE A 32 -0.43 -5.73 -13.98
N VAL A 33 0.09 -5.72 -12.74
CA VAL A 33 -0.74 -5.54 -11.53
C VAL A 33 -1.52 -4.23 -11.60
N THR A 34 -0.86 -3.14 -11.99
CA THR A 34 -1.50 -1.82 -12.10
C THR A 34 -2.55 -1.78 -13.21
N THR A 35 -2.30 -2.42 -14.36
CA THR A 35 -3.29 -2.53 -15.43
C THR A 35 -4.52 -3.29 -14.95
N VAL A 36 -4.34 -4.42 -14.23
CA VAL A 36 -5.44 -5.18 -13.65
C VAL A 36 -6.26 -4.33 -12.68
N GLU A 37 -5.60 -3.55 -11.81
CA GLU A 37 -6.28 -2.64 -10.89
C GLU A 37 -7.10 -1.57 -11.63
N VAL A 38 -6.54 -0.94 -12.66
CA VAL A 38 -7.26 0.06 -13.45
C VAL A 38 -8.47 -0.56 -14.15
N VAL A 39 -8.31 -1.75 -14.74
CA VAL A 39 -9.41 -2.50 -15.36
C VAL A 39 -10.49 -2.83 -14.35
N LEU A 40 -10.14 -3.39 -13.19
CA LEU A 40 -11.10 -3.67 -12.10
C LEU A 40 -11.78 -2.40 -11.60
N GLY A 41 -11.07 -1.27 -11.57
CA GLY A 41 -11.58 0.03 -11.15
C GLY A 41 -12.56 0.66 -12.15
N ILE A 42 -12.39 0.39 -13.44
CA ILE A 42 -13.29 0.86 -14.50
C ILE A 42 -14.53 -0.04 -14.57
N TYR A 43 -14.34 -1.35 -14.70
CA TYR A 43 -15.44 -2.29 -14.95
C TYR A 43 -16.26 -2.64 -13.71
N LYS A 44 -15.67 -2.55 -12.50
CA LYS A 44 -16.32 -2.80 -11.20
C LYS A 44 -17.34 -3.96 -11.24
N PRO A 45 -16.88 -5.19 -11.53
CA PRO A 45 -17.80 -6.31 -11.77
C PRO A 45 -18.69 -6.57 -10.55
N GLU A 46 -19.97 -6.89 -10.80
CA GLU A 46 -20.99 -7.03 -9.74
C GLU A 46 -20.62 -8.07 -8.67
N VAL A 47 -19.91 -9.13 -9.06
CA VAL A 47 -19.42 -10.17 -8.14
C VAL A 47 -18.50 -9.59 -7.05
N LEU A 48 -17.78 -8.49 -7.34
CA LEU A 48 -16.89 -7.82 -6.39
C LEU A 48 -17.55 -6.67 -5.62
N MET A 49 -18.83 -6.42 -5.86
CA MET A 49 -19.61 -5.37 -5.19
C MET A 49 -20.28 -5.84 -3.89
N GLY A 50 -20.16 -7.13 -3.57
CA GLY A 50 -20.52 -7.67 -2.25
C GLY A 50 -19.76 -6.97 -1.13
N HIS A 51 -20.38 -6.85 0.05
CA HIS A 51 -19.78 -6.19 1.20
C HIS A 51 -19.17 -7.23 2.15
N ILE A 52 -17.92 -7.01 2.54
CA ILE A 52 -17.20 -7.76 3.56
C ILE A 52 -16.60 -6.75 4.54
N ILE A 53 -16.91 -6.90 5.83
CA ILE A 53 -16.40 -6.03 6.90
C ILE A 53 -16.67 -4.55 6.57
N GLY A 54 -17.94 -4.24 6.24
CA GLY A 54 -18.39 -2.86 5.99
C GLY A 54 -17.91 -2.20 4.70
N MET A 55 -17.09 -2.88 3.88
CA MET A 55 -16.60 -2.35 2.59
C MET A 55 -16.78 -3.34 1.45
N LYS A 56 -16.83 -2.85 0.22
CA LYS A 56 -16.91 -3.70 -0.97
C LYS A 56 -15.66 -4.58 -1.08
N ILE A 57 -15.83 -5.83 -1.53
CA ILE A 57 -14.72 -6.76 -1.81
C ILE A 57 -13.69 -6.11 -2.74
N LEU A 58 -14.18 -5.35 -3.73
CA LEU A 58 -13.33 -4.56 -4.62
C LEU A 58 -12.36 -3.64 -3.87
N ASN A 59 -12.80 -2.94 -2.81
CA ASN A 59 -11.94 -2.05 -2.03
C ASN A 59 -10.84 -2.82 -1.30
N TRP A 60 -11.16 -4.00 -0.77
CA TRP A 60 -10.17 -4.87 -0.13
C TRP A 60 -9.09 -5.31 -1.12
N ILE A 61 -9.48 -5.67 -2.35
CA ILE A 61 -8.55 -6.01 -3.42
C ILE A 61 -7.61 -4.82 -3.70
N PHE A 62 -8.15 -3.60 -3.84
CA PHE A 62 -7.34 -2.41 -4.06
C PHE A 62 -6.34 -2.14 -2.93
N ILE A 63 -6.77 -2.26 -1.67
CA ILE A 63 -5.87 -2.07 -0.51
C ILE A 63 -4.72 -3.08 -0.55
N ILE A 64 -5.03 -4.36 -0.76
CA ILE A 64 -4.02 -5.43 -0.79
C ILE A 64 -3.06 -5.23 -1.96
N LEU A 65 -3.56 -4.99 -3.17
CA LEU A 65 -2.73 -4.79 -4.35
C LEU A 65 -1.85 -3.54 -4.20
N THR A 66 -2.36 -2.48 -3.58
CA THR A 66 -1.58 -1.27 -3.27
C THR A 66 -0.43 -1.56 -2.31
N ILE A 67 -0.67 -2.32 -1.24
CA ILE A 67 0.38 -2.72 -0.30
C ILE A 67 1.43 -3.60 -1.00
N VAL A 68 1.00 -4.56 -1.80
CA VAL A 68 1.91 -5.44 -2.56
C VAL A 68 2.78 -4.65 -3.52
N LYS A 69 2.21 -3.70 -4.27
CA LYS A 69 2.98 -2.81 -5.14
C LYS A 69 3.98 -1.97 -4.35
N ALA A 70 3.56 -1.35 -3.25
CA ALA A 70 4.43 -0.55 -2.40
C ALA A 70 5.63 -1.36 -1.90
N TYR A 71 5.41 -2.63 -1.51
CA TYR A 71 6.48 -3.54 -1.14
C TYR A 71 7.50 -3.72 -2.27
N TYR A 72 7.05 -4.10 -3.47
CA TYR A 72 7.94 -4.32 -4.61
C TYR A 72 8.67 -3.05 -5.05
N ILE A 73 8.01 -1.88 -5.01
CA ILE A 73 8.64 -0.61 -5.34
C ILE A 73 9.77 -0.30 -4.34
N THR A 74 9.47 -0.36 -3.05
CA THR A 74 10.43 -0.01 -2.01
C THR A 74 11.60 -1.00 -1.96
N TRP A 75 11.33 -2.30 -2.12
CA TRP A 75 12.40 -3.29 -2.11
C TRP A 75 13.31 -3.22 -3.35
N ASP A 76 12.73 -3.10 -4.55
CA ASP A 76 13.46 -3.30 -5.80
C ASP A 76 13.86 -1.99 -6.51
N PHE A 77 13.04 -0.94 -6.49
CA PHE A 77 13.42 0.36 -7.08
C PHE A 77 14.16 1.26 -6.09
N MET A 78 13.74 1.26 -4.82
CA MET A 78 14.41 2.04 -3.78
C MET A 78 15.56 1.28 -3.11
N HIS A 79 15.90 0.09 -3.58
CA HIS A 79 17.02 -0.74 -3.10
C HIS A 79 17.02 -1.05 -1.59
N MET A 80 15.89 -0.88 -0.89
CA MET A 80 15.79 -1.12 0.56
C MET A 80 16.10 -2.56 0.97
N ARG A 81 16.08 -3.49 0.01
CA ARG A 81 16.47 -4.87 0.25
C ARG A 81 17.96 -5.03 0.54
N ASP A 82 18.79 -4.29 -0.19
CA ASP A 82 20.23 -4.41 -0.17
C ASP A 82 20.86 -3.44 0.85
N GLU A 83 20.01 -2.71 1.59
CA GLU A 83 20.37 -1.83 2.69
C GLU A 83 20.53 -2.54 4.05
N THR A 84 21.20 -1.86 4.97
CA THR A 84 21.38 -2.38 6.33
C THR A 84 20.04 -2.59 7.03
N ALA A 85 19.95 -3.65 7.84
CA ALA A 85 18.72 -3.97 8.58
C ALA A 85 18.30 -2.84 9.54
N ALA A 86 19.24 -1.98 9.97
CA ALA A 86 18.92 -0.78 10.77
C ALA A 86 18.21 0.28 9.92
N LEU A 87 18.76 0.64 8.75
CA LEU A 87 18.14 1.62 7.84
C LEU A 87 16.74 1.18 7.39
N ARG A 88 16.60 -0.10 6.98
CA ARG A 88 15.29 -0.64 6.58
C ARG A 88 14.25 -0.53 7.71
N ARG A 89 14.64 -0.85 8.95
CA ARG A 89 13.75 -0.76 10.11
C ARG A 89 13.36 0.68 10.40
N MET A 90 14.28 1.63 10.33
CA MET A 90 13.96 3.04 10.56
C MET A 90 12.90 3.53 9.58
N VAL A 91 13.08 3.29 8.28
CA VAL A 91 12.11 3.73 7.25
C VAL A 91 10.74 3.06 7.46
N VAL A 92 10.70 1.74 7.65
CA VAL A 92 9.44 1.00 7.78
C VAL A 92 8.70 1.37 9.07
N TRP A 93 9.38 1.44 10.21
CA TRP A 93 8.75 1.79 11.49
C TRP A 93 8.27 3.23 11.51
N THR A 94 9.04 4.17 10.96
CA THR A 94 8.59 5.57 10.86
C THR A 94 7.36 5.69 9.97
N ALA A 95 7.31 4.98 8.83
CA ALA A 95 6.13 4.99 7.96
C ALA A 95 4.88 4.42 8.66
N ILE A 96 5.01 3.28 9.35
CA ILE A 96 3.92 2.67 10.12
C ILE A 96 3.44 3.62 11.22
N PHE A 97 4.37 4.17 12.00
CA PHE A 97 4.07 5.14 13.05
C PHE A 97 3.29 6.33 12.51
N LEU A 98 3.75 6.90 11.39
CA LEU A 98 3.12 8.07 10.78
C LEU A 98 1.70 7.76 10.28
N ILE A 99 1.47 6.58 9.67
CA ILE A 99 0.13 6.16 9.24
C ILE A 99 -0.80 6.00 10.44
N CYS A 100 -0.37 5.30 11.50
CA CYS A 100 -1.17 5.13 12.71
C CYS A 100 -1.47 6.47 13.39
N TYR A 101 -0.48 7.36 13.46
CA TYR A 101 -0.64 8.69 14.05
C TYR A 101 -1.58 9.57 13.22
N LEU A 102 -1.52 9.49 11.89
CA LEU A 102 -2.44 10.20 11.00
C LEU A 102 -3.89 9.71 11.21
N ILE A 103 -4.10 8.39 11.28
CA ILE A 103 -5.42 7.82 11.57
C ILE A 103 -5.93 8.30 12.94
N PHE A 104 -5.06 8.31 13.95
CA PHE A 104 -5.40 8.80 15.29
C PHE A 104 -5.88 10.26 15.25
N ILE A 105 -5.13 11.16 14.60
CA ILE A 105 -5.52 12.57 14.47
C ILE A 105 -6.85 12.71 13.74
N LEU A 106 -7.02 12.01 12.61
CA LEU A 106 -8.26 12.12 11.81
C LEU A 106 -9.50 11.66 12.59
N LEU A 107 -9.37 10.61 13.41
CA LEU A 107 -10.46 10.13 14.25
C LEU A 107 -10.75 11.10 15.41
N GLN A 108 -9.70 11.65 16.05
CA GLN A 108 -9.86 12.59 17.15
C GLN A 108 -10.49 13.91 16.69
N GLU A 109 -9.95 14.51 15.62
CA GLU A 109 -10.45 15.76 15.05
C GLU A 109 -11.83 15.56 14.41
N GLY A 110 -12.05 14.44 13.71
CA GLY A 110 -13.36 14.11 13.14
C GLY A 110 -14.44 13.96 14.21
N GLY A 111 -14.13 13.28 15.32
CA GLY A 111 -15.04 13.17 16.46
C GLY A 111 -15.28 14.50 17.17
N TYR A 112 -14.24 15.32 17.34
CA TYR A 112 -14.38 16.66 17.90
C TYR A 112 -15.31 17.53 17.05
N ILE A 113 -15.10 17.57 15.73
CA ILE A 113 -15.95 18.32 14.80
C ILE A 113 -17.40 17.84 14.89
N GLU A 114 -17.65 16.53 14.85
CA GLU A 114 -19.00 15.95 14.97
C GLU A 114 -19.69 16.39 16.27
N SER A 115 -18.96 16.33 17.40
CA SER A 115 -19.50 16.72 18.70
C SER A 115 -19.86 18.20 18.78
N VAL A 116 -19.09 19.09 18.13
CA VAL A 116 -19.38 20.52 18.02
C VAL A 116 -20.59 20.77 17.12
N TYR A 117 -20.73 20.03 16.03
CA TYR A 117 -21.92 20.13 15.16
C TYR A 117 -23.19 19.62 15.84
N SER A 118 -23.10 18.58 16.67
CA SER A 118 -24.25 17.99 17.37
C SER A 118 -24.67 18.74 18.64
N ASN A 119 -23.73 19.35 19.37
CA ASN A 119 -24.00 20.01 20.65
C ASN A 119 -23.90 21.54 20.59
N GLY A 120 -23.30 22.09 19.53
CA GLY A 120 -23.22 23.52 19.30
C GLY A 120 -24.53 24.06 18.73
N TYR A 121 -24.98 25.20 19.26
CA TYR A 121 -26.13 25.96 18.75
C TYR A 121 -25.83 26.57 17.37
N ILE A 122 -25.75 25.74 16.33
CA ILE A 122 -25.73 26.20 14.94
C ILE A 122 -27.18 26.49 14.57
N LYS A 123 -27.57 27.78 14.62
CA LYS A 123 -28.85 28.21 14.04
C LYS A 123 -28.84 27.85 12.55
N ARG A 124 -29.62 26.84 12.17
CA ARG A 124 -29.88 26.43 10.78
C ARG A 124 -31.12 27.12 10.21
N ASP A 125 -31.38 28.35 10.63
CA ASP A 125 -32.46 29.18 10.08
C ASP A 125 -31.82 30.32 9.29
N PHE A 126 -32.14 30.38 8.00
CA PHE A 126 -32.20 31.64 7.24
C PHE A 126 -33.67 31.99 7.10
#